data_AF-A0A0R0E8L5-F1
#
_entry.id   AF-A0A0R0E8L5-F1
#
_cell.length_a   1.000
_cell.length_b   1.000
_cell.length_c   1.000
_cell.angle_alpha   90.00
_cell.angle_beta   90.00
_cell.angle_gamma   90.00
#
_symmetry.space_group_name_H-M   'P 1'
#
loop_
_entity.id
_entity.type
_entity.pdbx_description
1 polymer ?
#
loop_
_entity_poly.entity_id
_entity_poly.type
_entity_poly.pdbx_seq_one_letter_code
_entity_poly.pdbx_strand_id
1 'polypeptide(L)'
;MSASEVTAEATVVHVNLRDTQSMLEEGVIASLELNKVDYAVERNKSLRARYYFGIIFLIMNLVAWFFRDYGQSVLLPFIHFKTRKLCEHQNLWHSGWWEVKSVLLLVSMALPFFFPSELVQIYGEIARIGAGIFLLLQLVSVIHFITWWNKYWTPDEERKQRCSLGLFLSTMFYVASISGIVYLYTSYASRTSCSLNIFFITWTVILLAAMMVISLNSKVNRGLLSSGIMASYVVFLCWNAIRSEPATIRCETKNQEKGNSSWITILGFLIAIFAIVMAAFSTGIDSKCFQFSKNKVEHEDDIPYSYGFFHMVFSLGAMYFAMLFISWDLNSSARKWSIDVGWISTWVKVINEWFAATIYIWMLISPVVRHNRVMDNDGTVQETADSVMA
;
A
#
# COMPACT_ATOMS: atom_id res chain seq x y z
N MET A 1 41.50 -90.41 27.83
CA MET A 1 42.21 -89.41 27.00
C MET A 1 41.53 -88.06 27.21
N SER A 2 42.22 -86.93 27.05
CA SER A 2 41.67 -85.63 27.52
C SER A 2 40.43 -85.19 26.75
N ALA A 3 39.51 -84.53 27.45
CA ALA A 3 38.55 -83.61 26.86
C ALA A 3 39.15 -82.19 26.83
N SER A 4 38.66 -81.35 25.93
CA SER A 4 38.86 -79.89 25.93
C SER A 4 37.75 -79.27 25.08
N GLU A 5 36.75 -78.67 25.73
CA GLU A 5 35.59 -78.07 25.09
C GLU A 5 35.84 -76.56 24.86
N VAL A 6 35.33 -76.00 23.75
CA VAL A 6 35.69 -74.65 23.30
C VAL A 6 34.69 -73.62 23.82
N THR A 7 35.14 -72.73 24.70
CA THR A 7 34.38 -71.56 25.15
C THR A 7 34.68 -70.35 24.26
N ALA A 8 33.65 -69.74 23.68
CA ALA A 8 33.78 -68.50 22.92
C ALA A 8 33.56 -67.26 23.80
N GLU A 9 34.43 -66.26 23.71
CA GLU A 9 34.22 -64.95 24.31
C GLU A 9 33.42 -64.04 23.37
N ALA A 10 32.43 -63.32 23.92
CA ALA A 10 31.63 -62.34 23.18
C ALA A 10 32.06 -60.92 23.57
N THR A 11 32.68 -60.19 22.63
CA THR A 11 33.22 -58.85 22.89
C THR A 11 32.09 -57.81 23.01
N VAL A 12 31.72 -57.44 24.24
CA VAL A 12 30.72 -56.39 24.49
C VAL A 12 31.33 -55.02 24.23
N VAL A 13 30.84 -54.34 23.18
CA VAL A 13 31.23 -52.94 22.89
C VAL A 13 30.57 -52.02 23.90
N HIS A 14 31.35 -51.51 24.86
CA HIS A 14 30.89 -50.57 25.86
C HIS A 14 30.73 -49.15 25.25
N VAL A 15 29.56 -48.89 24.65
CA VAL A 15 29.20 -47.56 24.16
C VAL A 15 28.97 -46.62 25.34
N ASN A 16 29.73 -45.53 25.41
CA ASN A 16 29.59 -44.53 26.47
C ASN A 16 28.37 -43.64 26.21
N LEU A 17 27.38 -43.71 27.10
CA LEU A 17 26.12 -42.97 26.97
C LEU A 17 26.32 -41.45 26.88
N ARG A 18 27.35 -40.90 27.55
CA ARG A 18 27.64 -39.46 27.52
C ARG A 18 28.06 -38.98 26.13
N ASP A 19 28.91 -39.74 25.46
CA ASP A 19 29.41 -39.40 24.12
C ASP A 19 28.32 -39.61 23.06
N THR A 20 27.39 -40.54 23.32
CA THR A 20 26.18 -40.73 22.49
C THR A 20 25.23 -39.52 22.63
N GLN A 21 25.10 -38.97 23.84
CA GLN A 21 24.23 -37.83 24.10
C GLN A 21 24.79 -36.52 23.50
N SER A 22 26.10 -36.27 23.58
CA SER A 22 26.72 -35.10 22.94
C SER A 22 26.64 -35.17 21.41
N MET A 23 26.85 -36.35 20.81
CA MET A 23 26.67 -36.54 19.36
C MET A 23 25.22 -36.30 18.90
N LEU A 24 24.23 -36.66 19.74
CA LEU A 24 22.83 -36.36 19.48
C LEU A 24 22.55 -34.85 19.55
N GLU A 25 23.11 -34.16 20.54
CA GLU A 25 22.92 -32.73 20.76
C GLU A 25 23.58 -31.88 19.65
N GLU A 26 24.82 -32.22 19.24
CA GLU A 26 25.47 -31.63 18.07
C GLU A 26 24.67 -31.90 16.78
N GLY A 27 24.15 -33.11 16.59
CA GLY A 27 23.31 -33.45 15.45
C GLY A 27 21.99 -32.65 15.39
N VAL A 28 21.34 -32.43 16.53
CA VAL A 28 20.15 -31.59 16.65
C VAL A 28 20.50 -30.13 16.31
N ILE A 29 21.57 -29.58 16.88
CA ILE A 29 22.03 -28.20 16.59
C ILE A 29 22.35 -28.05 15.09
N ALA A 30 23.08 -28.99 14.48
CA ALA A 30 23.39 -28.97 13.06
C ALA A 30 22.13 -29.02 12.18
N SER A 31 21.12 -29.83 12.55
CA SER A 31 19.83 -29.87 11.83
C SER A 31 19.04 -28.56 11.97
N LEU A 32 19.10 -27.91 13.14
CA LEU A 32 18.43 -26.64 13.40
C LEU A 32 19.06 -25.49 12.59
N GLU A 33 20.40 -25.42 12.52
CA GLU A 33 21.09 -24.45 11.69
C GLU A 33 20.90 -24.71 10.19
N LEU A 34 20.87 -25.97 9.74
CA LEU A 34 20.54 -26.31 8.35
C LEU A 34 19.13 -25.81 7.98
N ASN A 35 18.14 -26.09 8.82
CA ASN A 35 16.77 -25.61 8.64
C ASN A 35 16.72 -24.07 8.58
N LYS A 36 17.40 -23.36 9.50
CA LYS A 36 17.49 -21.89 9.46
C LYS A 36 18.08 -21.36 8.16
N VAL A 37 19.10 -22.03 7.61
CA VAL A 37 19.72 -21.66 6.32
C VAL A 37 18.73 -21.85 5.18
N ASP A 38 18.03 -22.98 5.11
CA ASP A 38 17.01 -23.23 4.07
C ASP A 38 15.83 -22.26 4.18
N TYR A 39 15.33 -21.98 5.40
CA TYR A 39 14.33 -20.94 5.63
C TYR A 39 14.83 -19.55 5.22
N ALA A 40 16.09 -19.20 5.49
CA ALA A 40 16.67 -17.93 5.04
C ALA A 40 16.81 -17.85 3.50
N VAL A 41 17.14 -18.97 2.84
CA VAL A 41 17.18 -19.07 1.37
C VAL A 41 15.79 -18.90 0.76
N GLU A 42 14.78 -19.62 1.27
CA GLU A 42 13.41 -19.52 0.74
C GLU A 42 12.76 -18.17 1.08
N ARG A 43 13.05 -17.58 2.26
CA ARG A 43 12.67 -16.20 2.61
C ARG A 43 13.28 -15.20 1.61
N ASN A 44 14.56 -15.35 1.24
CA ASN A 44 15.22 -14.50 0.24
C ASN A 44 14.65 -14.70 -1.19
N LYS A 45 14.28 -15.93 -1.55
CA LYS A 45 13.59 -16.26 -2.81
C LYS A 45 12.19 -15.64 -2.86
N SER A 46 11.43 -15.72 -1.77
CA SER A 46 10.14 -15.04 -1.56
C SER A 46 10.27 -13.51 -1.61
N LEU A 47 11.32 -12.94 -1.01
CA LEU A 47 11.61 -11.50 -1.11
C LEU A 47 11.88 -11.07 -2.55
N ARG A 48 12.72 -11.82 -3.28
CA ARG A 48 13.04 -11.54 -4.69
C ARG A 48 11.80 -11.60 -5.59
N ALA A 49 10.91 -12.56 -5.35
CA ALA A 49 9.64 -12.69 -6.09
C ALA A 49 8.74 -11.45 -5.95
N ARG A 50 8.64 -10.86 -4.75
CA ARG A 50 7.88 -9.61 -4.52
C ARG A 50 8.37 -8.49 -5.43
N TYR A 51 9.68 -8.26 -5.47
CA TYR A 51 10.29 -7.22 -6.30
C TYR A 51 10.03 -7.47 -7.79
N TYR A 52 10.09 -8.72 -8.27
CA TYR A 52 9.72 -9.02 -9.65
C TYR A 52 8.25 -8.68 -9.94
N PHE A 53 7.30 -9.01 -9.06
CA PHE A 53 5.90 -8.61 -9.26
C PHE A 53 5.71 -7.09 -9.23
N GLY A 54 6.40 -6.36 -8.34
CA GLY A 54 6.40 -4.90 -8.33
C GLY A 54 6.95 -4.27 -9.62
N ILE A 55 8.06 -4.81 -10.13
CA ILE A 55 8.69 -4.37 -11.39
C ILE A 55 7.79 -4.68 -12.60
N ILE A 56 7.21 -5.89 -12.67
CA ILE A 56 6.26 -6.27 -13.72
C ILE A 56 5.04 -5.33 -13.71
N PHE A 57 4.47 -5.06 -12.53
CA PHE A 57 3.34 -4.15 -12.38
C PHE A 57 3.69 -2.71 -12.78
N LEU A 58 4.88 -2.20 -12.45
CA LEU A 58 5.37 -0.91 -12.93
C LEU A 58 5.48 -0.88 -14.47
N ILE A 59 6.10 -1.90 -15.07
CA ILE A 59 6.25 -2.01 -16.52
C ILE A 59 4.88 -2.06 -17.21
N MET A 60 3.94 -2.87 -16.72
CA MET A 60 2.59 -2.97 -17.30
C MET A 60 1.84 -1.64 -17.25
N ASN A 61 1.94 -0.87 -16.16
CA ASN A 61 1.31 0.44 -16.05
C ASN A 61 1.98 1.50 -16.94
N LEU A 62 3.32 1.47 -17.09
CA LEU A 62 4.03 2.34 -18.04
C LEU A 62 3.67 2.01 -19.51
N VAL A 63 3.51 0.73 -19.84
CA VAL A 63 3.07 0.27 -21.18
C VAL A 63 1.63 0.67 -21.45
N ALA A 64 0.73 0.51 -20.48
CA ALA A 64 -0.67 0.96 -20.58
C ALA A 64 -0.77 2.48 -20.78
N TRP A 65 0.00 3.27 -20.02
CA TRP A 65 0.12 4.72 -20.24
C TRP A 65 0.62 5.03 -21.66
N PHE A 66 1.70 4.38 -22.11
CA PHE A 66 2.26 4.63 -23.44
C PHE A 66 1.21 4.41 -24.54
N PHE A 67 0.42 3.33 -24.46
CA PHE A 67 -0.66 3.11 -25.43
C PHE A 67 -1.84 4.07 -25.29
N ARG A 68 -2.16 4.55 -24.08
CA ARG A 68 -3.16 5.61 -23.90
C ARG A 68 -2.71 6.94 -24.55
N ASP A 69 -1.46 7.33 -24.35
CA ASP A 69 -0.95 8.65 -24.75
C ASP A 69 -0.40 8.69 -26.18
N TYR A 70 0.01 7.55 -26.74
CA TYR A 70 0.66 7.44 -28.05
C TYR A 70 0.03 6.38 -28.98
N GLY A 71 -0.90 5.54 -28.49
CA GLY A 71 -1.48 4.44 -29.27
C GLY A 71 -2.07 4.90 -30.60
N GLN A 72 -2.82 6.01 -30.64
CA GLN A 72 -3.34 6.56 -31.90
C GLN A 72 -2.23 6.95 -32.90
N SER A 73 -1.11 7.51 -32.42
CA SER A 73 0.06 7.84 -33.26
C SER A 73 0.90 6.63 -33.70
N VAL A 74 0.80 5.49 -33.00
CA VAL A 74 1.55 4.26 -33.32
C VAL A 74 0.71 3.29 -34.16
N LEU A 75 -0.59 3.15 -33.87
CA LEU A 75 -1.48 2.22 -34.56
C LEU A 75 -1.91 2.71 -35.95
N LEU A 76 -2.14 4.02 -36.13
CA LEU A 76 -2.55 4.56 -37.44
C LEU A 76 -1.52 4.29 -38.56
N PRO A 77 -0.21 4.49 -38.37
CA PRO A 77 0.80 4.07 -39.34
C PRO A 77 0.78 2.57 -39.62
N PHE A 78 0.67 1.72 -38.59
CA PHE A 78 0.72 0.26 -38.73
C PHE A 78 -0.50 -0.31 -39.46
N ILE A 79 -1.71 0.18 -39.18
CA ILE A 79 -2.94 -0.20 -39.89
C ILE A 79 -2.86 0.17 -41.38
N HIS A 80 -2.12 1.23 -41.71
CA HIS A 80 -1.95 1.69 -43.10
C HIS A 80 -0.72 1.10 -43.82
N PHE A 81 0.14 0.32 -43.14
CA PHE A 81 1.45 -0.08 -43.67
C PHE A 81 1.39 -1.34 -44.55
N LYS A 82 1.03 -1.14 -45.82
CA LYS A 82 1.16 -2.15 -46.87
C LYS A 82 2.63 -2.56 -47.10
N THR A 83 3.04 -3.66 -46.47
CA THR A 83 4.25 -4.48 -46.73
C THR A 83 5.45 -3.78 -47.39
N ARG A 84 6.47 -3.43 -46.59
CA ARG A 84 7.86 -3.30 -47.08
C ARG A 84 8.83 -4.06 -46.16
N LYS A 85 9.74 -4.81 -46.77
CA LYS A 85 10.89 -5.45 -46.08
C LYS A 85 11.91 -4.38 -45.66
N LEU A 86 12.62 -4.61 -44.55
CA LEU A 86 14.05 -4.29 -44.44
C LEU A 86 14.73 -5.11 -43.33
N CYS A 87 16.05 -5.20 -43.43
CA CYS A 87 17.02 -5.81 -42.51
C CYS A 87 18.26 -4.88 -42.55
N GLU A 88 19.16 -4.77 -41.57
CA GLU A 88 19.35 -5.41 -40.26
C GLU A 88 20.34 -4.49 -39.44
N HIS A 89 20.98 -4.75 -38.29
CA HIS A 89 21.18 -5.90 -37.38
C HIS A 89 21.60 -5.39 -35.98
N GLN A 90 21.06 -5.92 -34.88
CA GLN A 90 21.60 -5.77 -33.50
C GLN A 90 21.30 -7.01 -32.64
N ASN A 91 22.22 -7.40 -31.75
CA ASN A 91 22.46 -8.83 -31.49
C ASN A 91 22.46 -9.30 -30.02
N LEU A 92 22.10 -10.59 -29.83
CA LEU A 92 22.57 -11.51 -28.77
C LEU A 92 22.47 -11.15 -27.26
N TRP A 93 21.30 -10.66 -26.83
CA TRP A 93 20.62 -11.26 -25.64
C TRP A 93 19.10 -11.04 -25.76
N HIS A 94 18.70 -9.85 -26.23
CA HIS A 94 17.31 -9.55 -26.56
C HIS A 94 16.67 -10.53 -27.57
N SER A 95 17.47 -11.17 -28.43
CA SER A 95 17.02 -11.90 -29.64
C SER A 95 16.19 -13.17 -29.39
N GLY A 96 16.20 -13.73 -28.17
CA GLY A 96 15.38 -14.91 -27.85
C GLY A 96 13.88 -14.62 -27.90
N TRP A 97 13.17 -15.21 -28.86
CA TRP A 97 11.70 -15.19 -29.00
C TRP A 97 11.07 -13.82 -29.32
N TRP A 98 11.70 -12.95 -30.12
CA TRP A 98 11.03 -11.71 -30.55
C TRP A 98 9.72 -11.95 -31.31
N GLU A 99 9.62 -12.98 -32.15
CA GLU A 99 8.35 -13.31 -32.83
C GLU A 99 7.24 -13.61 -31.82
N VAL A 100 7.48 -14.50 -30.84
CA VAL A 100 6.47 -14.83 -29.82
C VAL A 100 6.19 -13.64 -28.91
N LYS A 101 7.18 -12.81 -28.56
CA LYS A 101 6.99 -11.60 -27.73
C LYS A 101 6.23 -10.51 -28.49
N SER A 102 6.53 -10.32 -29.78
CA SER A 102 5.87 -9.37 -30.67
C SER A 102 4.42 -9.82 -30.93
N VAL A 103 4.20 -11.09 -31.27
CA VAL A 103 2.85 -11.65 -31.42
C VAL A 103 2.08 -11.61 -30.10
N LEU A 104 2.68 -11.96 -28.96
CA LEU A 104 2.01 -11.86 -27.65
C LEU A 104 1.68 -10.41 -27.28
N LEU A 105 2.56 -9.46 -27.56
CA LEU A 105 2.32 -8.03 -27.34
C LEU A 105 1.23 -7.50 -28.28
N LEU A 106 1.30 -7.82 -29.59
CA LEU A 106 0.29 -7.45 -30.58
C LEU A 106 -1.07 -8.09 -30.28
N VAL A 107 -1.11 -9.35 -29.84
CA VAL A 107 -2.34 -10.01 -29.38
C VAL A 107 -2.85 -9.38 -28.09
N SER A 108 -1.99 -9.06 -27.12
CA SER A 108 -2.37 -8.34 -25.90
C SER A 108 -2.88 -6.91 -26.16
N MET A 109 -2.35 -6.26 -27.19
CA MET A 109 -2.80 -4.94 -27.66
C MET A 109 -4.09 -5.01 -28.49
N ALA A 110 -4.27 -6.06 -29.30
CA ALA A 110 -5.44 -6.24 -30.16
C ALA A 110 -6.64 -6.84 -29.41
N LEU A 111 -6.40 -7.67 -28.40
CA LEU A 111 -7.43 -8.29 -27.54
C LEU A 111 -8.49 -7.29 -27.07
N PRO A 112 -8.13 -6.13 -26.47
CA PRO A 112 -9.09 -5.09 -26.10
C PRO A 112 -10.03 -4.61 -27.23
N PHE A 113 -9.56 -4.59 -28.49
CA PHE A 113 -10.37 -4.16 -29.64
C PHE A 113 -11.31 -5.24 -30.17
N PHE A 114 -11.14 -6.50 -29.75
CA PHE A 114 -12.09 -7.59 -30.04
C PHE A 114 -13.22 -7.68 -29.03
N PHE A 115 -13.16 -6.96 -27.90
CA PHE A 115 -14.29 -6.88 -26.96
C PHE A 115 -15.34 -5.86 -27.44
N PRO A 116 -16.64 -6.21 -27.45
CA PRO A 116 -17.70 -5.23 -27.70
C PRO A 116 -17.72 -4.15 -26.61
N SER A 117 -18.12 -2.94 -27.00
CA SER A 117 -18.16 -1.75 -26.12
C SER A 117 -18.93 -1.97 -24.82
N GLU A 118 -20.02 -2.74 -24.88
CA GLU A 118 -20.81 -3.19 -23.71
C GLU A 118 -19.94 -3.82 -22.62
N LEU A 119 -19.08 -4.80 -22.99
CA LEU A 119 -18.22 -5.49 -22.02
C LEU A 119 -17.10 -4.58 -21.49
N VAL A 120 -16.62 -3.63 -22.30
CA VAL A 120 -15.62 -2.64 -21.86
C VAL A 120 -16.22 -1.67 -20.85
N GLN A 121 -17.47 -1.23 -21.05
CA GLN A 121 -18.19 -0.38 -20.09
C GLN A 121 -18.54 -1.13 -18.80
N ILE A 122 -19.04 -2.38 -18.89
CA ILE A 122 -19.29 -3.23 -17.72
C ILE A 122 -17.99 -3.47 -16.91
N TYR A 123 -16.88 -3.76 -17.58
CA TYR A 123 -15.57 -3.86 -16.91
C TYR A 123 -15.15 -2.52 -16.29
N GLY A 124 -15.42 -1.39 -16.94
CA GLY A 124 -15.18 -0.05 -16.40
C GLY A 124 -15.92 0.22 -15.09
N GLU A 125 -17.19 -0.15 -15.00
CA GLU A 125 -17.99 -0.04 -13.76
C GLU A 125 -17.45 -0.96 -12.65
N ILE A 126 -17.13 -2.23 -12.97
CA ILE A 126 -16.49 -3.17 -12.03
C ILE A 126 -15.15 -2.62 -11.53
N ALA A 127 -14.33 -2.07 -12.43
CA ALA A 127 -13.04 -1.48 -12.10
C ALA A 127 -13.19 -0.20 -11.26
N ARG A 128 -14.26 0.58 -11.42
CA ARG A 128 -14.56 1.73 -10.52
C ARG A 128 -14.81 1.27 -9.08
N ILE A 129 -15.56 0.17 -8.91
CA ILE A 129 -15.81 -0.43 -7.58
C ILE A 129 -14.50 -1.00 -7.01
N GLY A 130 -13.74 -1.76 -7.81
CA GLY A 130 -12.44 -2.32 -7.41
C GLY A 130 -11.40 -1.26 -7.03
N ALA A 131 -11.39 -0.13 -7.74
CA ALA A 131 -10.57 1.03 -7.42
C ALA A 131 -10.96 1.68 -6.08
N GLY A 132 -12.25 1.72 -5.74
CA GLY A 132 -12.73 2.16 -4.43
C GLY A 132 -12.30 1.21 -3.30
N ILE A 133 -12.36 -0.10 -3.52
CA ILE A 133 -11.87 -1.11 -2.56
C ILE A 133 -10.34 -0.97 -2.39
N PHE A 134 -9.59 -0.76 -3.47
CA PHE A 134 -8.15 -0.52 -3.42
C PHE A 134 -7.79 0.68 -2.53
N LEU A 135 -8.48 1.81 -2.72
CA LEU A 135 -8.29 3.01 -1.90
C LEU A 135 -8.51 2.74 -0.40
N LEU A 136 -9.56 2.01 -0.03
CA LEU A 136 -9.84 1.66 1.37
C LEU A 136 -8.76 0.73 1.97
N LEU A 137 -8.28 -0.26 1.22
CA LEU A 137 -7.18 -1.14 1.66
C LEU A 137 -5.87 -0.36 1.80
N GLN A 138 -5.52 0.47 0.81
CA GLN A 138 -4.35 1.33 0.85
C GLN A 138 -4.40 2.27 2.06
N LEU A 139 -5.56 2.87 2.31
CA LEU A 139 -5.76 3.80 3.41
C LEU A 139 -5.57 3.15 4.78
N VAL A 140 -6.14 1.96 5.00
CA VAL A 140 -5.94 1.21 6.26
C VAL A 140 -4.46 0.87 6.44
N SER A 141 -3.76 0.45 5.39
CA SER A 141 -2.32 0.15 5.46
C SER A 141 -1.47 1.40 5.73
N VAL A 142 -1.79 2.56 5.12
CA VAL A 142 -1.12 3.84 5.40
C VAL A 142 -1.34 4.27 6.85
N ILE A 143 -2.56 4.16 7.39
CA ILE A 143 -2.84 4.47 8.81
C ILE A 143 -2.06 3.52 9.73
N HIS A 144 -2.05 2.21 9.42
CA HIS A 144 -1.28 1.22 10.17
C HIS A 144 0.21 1.56 10.18
N PHE A 145 0.79 1.86 9.01
CA PHE A 145 2.17 2.30 8.83
C PHE A 145 2.49 3.59 9.61
N ILE A 146 1.58 4.58 9.63
CA ILE A 146 1.73 5.80 10.45
C ILE A 146 1.76 5.46 11.96
N THR A 147 0.93 4.53 12.43
CA THR A 147 0.95 4.12 13.85
C THR A 147 2.17 3.27 14.21
N TRP A 148 2.67 2.45 13.29
CA TRP A 148 3.94 1.74 13.43
C TRP A 148 5.12 2.72 13.48
N TRP A 149 5.16 3.70 12.57
CA TRP A 149 6.16 4.77 12.55
C TRP A 149 6.15 5.55 13.87
N ASN A 150 4.97 5.91 14.39
CA ASN A 150 4.86 6.54 15.71
C ASN A 150 5.52 5.69 16.80
N LYS A 151 5.19 4.39 16.92
CA LYS A 151 5.79 3.49 17.92
C LYS A 151 7.31 3.33 17.74
N TYR A 152 7.82 3.35 16.50
CA TYR A 152 9.26 3.22 16.24
C TYR A 152 10.06 4.42 16.76
N TRP A 153 9.54 5.65 16.61
CA TRP A 153 10.24 6.86 17.07
C TRP A 153 9.93 7.26 18.52
N THR A 154 8.80 6.81 19.08
CA THR A 154 8.50 6.91 20.51
C THR A 154 8.15 5.52 21.08
N PRO A 155 9.15 4.67 21.37
CA PRO A 155 8.96 3.47 22.17
C PRO A 155 8.66 3.84 23.63
N ASP A 156 7.89 3.00 24.32
CA ASP A 156 7.33 3.29 25.65
C ASP A 156 8.38 3.30 26.78
N GLU A 157 9.56 2.72 26.57
CA GLU A 157 10.63 2.64 27.58
C GLU A 157 11.91 3.41 27.18
N GLU A 158 12.58 3.93 28.20
CA GLU A 158 13.89 4.62 28.18
C GLU A 158 13.98 6.00 27.48
N ARG A 159 14.04 7.01 28.36
CA ARG A 159 15.03 8.11 28.42
C ARG A 159 14.59 9.51 27.94
N LYS A 160 14.76 10.47 28.86
CA LYS A 160 14.38 11.90 28.83
C LYS A 160 14.75 12.68 27.55
N GLN A 161 15.78 12.27 26.82
CA GLN A 161 16.16 12.86 25.52
C GLN A 161 15.18 12.54 24.38
N ARG A 162 14.59 11.34 24.34
CA ARG A 162 13.74 10.89 23.22
C ARG A 162 12.36 11.54 23.22
N CYS A 163 11.81 11.84 24.41
CA CYS A 163 10.56 12.60 24.53
C CYS A 163 10.65 13.98 23.84
N SER A 164 11.81 14.65 23.92
CA SER A 164 12.08 15.90 23.20
C SER A 164 12.02 15.71 21.67
N LEU A 165 12.57 14.61 21.14
CA LEU A 165 12.55 14.31 19.71
C LEU A 165 11.13 13.99 19.21
N GLY A 166 10.36 13.19 19.95
CA GLY A 166 8.96 12.89 19.62
C GLY A 166 8.08 14.15 19.61
N LEU A 167 8.26 15.03 20.61
CA LEU A 167 7.58 16.32 20.67
C LEU A 167 7.98 17.24 19.51
N PHE A 168 9.29 17.38 19.24
CA PHE A 168 9.82 18.19 18.13
C PHE A 168 9.29 17.72 16.78
N LEU A 169 9.32 16.41 16.52
CA LEU A 169 8.81 15.82 15.28
C LEU A 169 7.29 16.02 15.16
N SER A 170 6.54 15.88 16.25
CA SER A 170 5.11 16.21 16.26
C SER A 170 4.84 17.67 15.94
N THR A 171 5.60 18.61 16.51
CA THR A 171 5.49 20.04 16.21
C THR A 171 5.81 20.33 14.75
N MET A 172 6.84 19.70 14.17
CA MET A 172 7.17 19.84 12.75
C MET A 172 6.00 19.41 11.84
N PHE A 173 5.35 18.28 12.12
CA PHE A 173 4.18 17.85 11.35
C PHE A 173 2.95 18.75 11.54
N TYR A 174 2.67 19.26 12.75
CA TYR A 174 1.57 20.23 12.94
C TYR A 174 1.84 21.56 12.23
N VAL A 175 3.08 22.07 12.28
CA VAL A 175 3.49 23.27 11.53
C VAL A 175 3.32 23.04 10.01
N ALA A 176 3.79 21.90 9.48
CA ALA A 176 3.61 21.56 8.07
C ALA A 176 2.13 21.47 7.67
N SER A 177 1.27 20.92 8.53
CA SER A 177 -0.18 20.85 8.32
C SER A 177 -0.81 22.25 8.24
N ILE A 178 -0.47 23.14 9.18
CA ILE A 178 -0.96 24.53 9.22
C ILE A 178 -0.46 25.32 8.00
N SER A 179 0.83 25.20 7.65
CA SER A 179 1.38 25.81 6.43
C SER A 179 0.69 25.30 5.17
N GLY A 180 0.36 24.01 5.10
CA GLY A 180 -0.41 23.41 4.00
C GLY A 180 -1.82 24.00 3.88
N ILE A 181 -2.55 24.14 4.99
CA ILE A 181 -3.87 24.80 5.01
C ILE A 181 -3.78 26.26 4.54
N VAL A 182 -2.79 27.04 5.03
CA VAL A 182 -2.59 28.44 4.60
C VAL A 182 -2.24 28.52 3.11
N TYR A 183 -1.40 27.62 2.61
CA TYR A 183 -1.08 27.50 1.19
C TYR A 183 -2.31 27.16 0.35
N LEU A 184 -3.17 26.24 0.81
CA LEU A 184 -4.41 25.88 0.11
C LEU A 184 -5.39 27.05 0.05
N TYR A 185 -5.62 27.77 1.15
CA TYR A 185 -6.50 28.95 1.14
C TYR A 185 -6.00 30.04 0.19
N THR A 186 -4.72 30.41 0.31
CA THR A 186 -4.11 31.48 -0.51
C THR A 186 -4.00 31.11 -1.99
N SER A 187 -3.76 29.83 -2.31
CA SER A 187 -3.53 29.40 -3.70
C SER A 187 -4.80 28.97 -4.42
N TYR A 188 -5.78 28.35 -3.75
CA TYR A 188 -6.94 27.70 -4.40
C TYR A 188 -8.31 28.21 -3.92
N ALA A 189 -8.36 29.08 -2.91
CA ALA A 189 -9.59 29.60 -2.33
C ALA A 189 -9.54 31.12 -2.04
N SER A 190 -8.68 31.85 -2.75
CA SER A 190 -8.47 33.31 -2.63
C SER A 190 -9.66 34.17 -3.09
N ARG A 191 -10.72 33.55 -3.65
CA ARG A 191 -11.90 34.23 -4.21
C ARG A 191 -13.17 33.55 -3.72
N THR A 192 -14.18 34.35 -3.39
CA THR A 192 -15.52 33.88 -2.97
C THR A 192 -16.24 33.05 -4.05
N SER A 193 -15.86 33.20 -5.32
CA SER A 193 -16.33 32.35 -6.44
C SER A 193 -15.89 30.89 -6.33
N CYS A 194 -14.88 30.58 -5.51
CA CYS A 194 -14.31 29.24 -5.33
C CYS A 194 -14.93 28.52 -4.11
N SER A 195 -16.25 28.64 -3.94
CA SER A 195 -17.00 28.17 -2.76
C SER A 195 -16.80 26.69 -2.46
N LEU A 196 -16.66 25.85 -3.49
CA LEU A 196 -16.42 24.41 -3.35
C LEU A 196 -15.02 24.11 -2.78
N ASN A 197 -13.97 24.82 -3.22
CA ASN A 197 -12.62 24.68 -2.65
C ASN A 197 -12.57 25.26 -1.22
N ILE A 198 -13.28 26.37 -0.94
CA ILE A 198 -13.47 26.89 0.42
C ILE A 198 -14.14 25.84 1.31
N PHE A 199 -15.18 25.15 0.82
CA PHE A 199 -15.87 24.09 1.57
C PHE A 199 -14.95 22.90 1.87
N PHE A 200 -14.18 22.41 0.89
CA PHE A 200 -13.23 21.32 1.14
C PHE A 200 -12.18 21.70 2.18
N ILE A 201 -11.52 22.86 2.05
CA ILE A 201 -10.46 23.27 2.98
C ILE A 201 -11.03 23.57 4.38
N THR A 202 -12.22 24.17 4.50
CA THR A 202 -12.86 24.37 5.82
C THR A 202 -13.21 23.04 6.48
N TRP A 203 -13.70 22.05 5.72
CA TRP A 203 -13.98 20.71 6.25
C TRP A 203 -12.70 19.96 6.66
N THR A 204 -11.62 20.03 5.86
CA THR A 204 -10.29 19.49 6.23
C THR A 204 -9.81 20.07 7.57
N VAL A 205 -9.99 21.37 7.83
CA VAL A 205 -9.66 22.00 9.13
C VAL A 205 -10.51 21.44 10.27
N ILE A 206 -11.80 21.20 10.06
CA ILE A 206 -12.69 20.59 11.05
C ILE A 206 -12.26 19.15 11.38
N LEU A 207 -11.91 18.35 10.36
CA LEU A 207 -11.39 16.98 10.54
C LEU A 207 -10.06 16.99 11.33
N LEU A 208 -9.15 17.91 11.01
CA LEU A 208 -7.90 18.10 11.76
C LEU A 208 -8.12 18.44 13.23
N ALA A 209 -9.04 19.38 13.52
CA ALA A 209 -9.40 19.75 14.88
C ALA A 209 -10.01 18.58 15.65
N ALA A 210 -10.92 17.82 15.03
CA ALA A 210 -11.52 16.63 15.63
C ALA A 210 -10.47 15.55 15.96
N MET A 211 -9.57 15.22 15.03
CA MET A 211 -8.47 14.27 15.26
C MET A 211 -7.56 14.71 16.42
N MET A 212 -7.21 16.00 16.49
CA MET A 212 -6.37 16.55 17.56
C MET A 212 -7.05 16.47 18.93
N VAL A 213 -8.32 16.87 19.05
CA VAL A 213 -9.10 16.82 20.31
C VAL A 213 -9.29 15.39 20.79
N ILE A 214 -9.57 14.44 19.88
CA ILE A 214 -9.76 13.03 20.23
C ILE A 214 -8.43 12.37 20.65
N SER A 215 -7.32 12.72 20.00
CA SER A 215 -5.98 12.21 20.35
C SER A 215 -5.46 12.73 21.69
N LEU A 216 -5.87 13.94 22.08
CA LEU A 216 -5.57 14.56 23.39
C LEU A 216 -6.50 14.07 24.52
N ASN A 217 -7.53 13.28 24.23
CA ASN A 217 -8.42 12.75 25.26
C ASN A 217 -7.66 11.77 26.17
N SER A 218 -7.75 11.96 27.49
CA SER A 218 -7.03 11.15 28.48
C SER A 218 -7.39 9.66 28.46
N LYS A 219 -8.55 9.27 27.92
CA LYS A 219 -8.94 7.87 27.72
C LYS A 219 -8.31 7.23 26.48
N VAL A 220 -7.77 8.02 25.55
CA VAL A 220 -7.18 7.57 24.28
C VAL A 220 -5.65 7.68 24.30
N ASN A 221 -5.14 8.84 24.73
CA ASN A 221 -3.74 9.16 25.01
C ASN A 221 -2.67 8.51 24.10
N ARG A 222 -2.90 8.49 22.78
CA ARG A 222 -2.04 7.85 21.76
C ARG A 222 -0.77 8.65 21.39
N GLY A 223 -0.54 9.78 22.06
CA GLY A 223 0.54 10.72 21.75
C GLY A 223 0.23 11.65 20.57
N LEU A 224 0.79 12.87 20.63
CA LEU A 224 0.54 13.93 19.65
C LEU A 224 1.11 13.63 18.24
N LEU A 225 2.21 12.87 18.17
CA LEU A 225 2.97 12.62 16.94
C LEU A 225 2.13 11.91 15.86
N SER A 226 1.42 10.83 16.22
CA SER A 226 0.54 10.10 15.30
C SER A 226 -0.52 11.01 14.68
N SER A 227 -1.13 11.89 15.48
CA SER A 227 -2.15 12.83 15.02
C SER A 227 -1.55 13.95 14.17
N GLY A 228 -0.33 14.40 14.44
CA GLY A 228 0.40 15.35 13.59
C GLY A 228 0.72 14.77 12.21
N ILE A 229 1.22 13.53 12.15
CA ILE A 229 1.48 12.82 10.88
C ILE A 229 0.17 12.65 10.10
N MET A 230 -0.91 12.23 10.77
CA MET A 230 -2.22 12.07 10.16
C MET A 230 -2.80 13.40 9.64
N ALA A 231 -2.64 14.49 10.39
CA ALA A 231 -3.02 15.84 9.95
C ALA A 231 -2.28 16.25 8.67
N SER A 232 -0.98 15.98 8.57
CA SER A 232 -0.20 16.24 7.35
C SER A 232 -0.67 15.40 6.17
N TYR A 233 -1.01 14.13 6.40
CA TYR A 233 -1.54 13.23 5.36
C TYR A 233 -2.93 13.67 4.87
N VAL A 234 -3.83 14.08 5.76
CA VAL A 234 -5.17 14.57 5.42
C VAL A 234 -5.11 15.89 4.64
N VAL A 235 -4.23 16.83 5.02
CA VAL A 235 -3.98 18.06 4.24
C VAL A 235 -3.37 17.74 2.86
N PHE A 236 -2.50 16.74 2.75
CA PHE A 236 -1.99 16.25 1.47
C PHE A 236 -3.09 15.63 0.59
N LEU A 237 -4.03 14.85 1.16
CA LEU A 237 -5.18 14.32 0.42
C LEU A 237 -6.09 15.44 -0.11
N CYS A 238 -6.40 16.44 0.71
CA CYS A 238 -7.14 17.65 0.32
C CYS A 238 -6.47 18.36 -0.88
N TRP A 239 -5.14 18.55 -0.81
CA TRP A 239 -4.39 19.15 -1.91
C TRP A 239 -4.43 18.31 -3.20
N ASN A 240 -4.35 16.98 -3.08
CA ASN A 240 -4.48 16.08 -4.24
C ASN A 240 -5.89 16.07 -4.84
N ALA A 241 -6.93 16.26 -4.03
CA ALA A 241 -8.30 16.39 -4.50
C ALA A 241 -8.51 17.71 -5.26
N ILE A 242 -8.10 18.85 -4.67
CA ILE A 242 -8.22 20.17 -5.30
C ILE A 242 -7.37 20.25 -6.58
N ARG A 243 -6.19 19.62 -6.63
CA ARG A 243 -5.40 19.53 -7.87
C ARG A 243 -5.98 18.62 -8.95
N SER A 244 -7.01 17.85 -8.64
CA SER A 244 -7.81 17.07 -9.59
C SER A 244 -9.00 17.85 -10.17
N GLU A 245 -9.26 19.08 -9.71
CA GLU A 245 -10.32 19.96 -10.22
C GLU A 245 -10.15 20.20 -11.75
N PRO A 246 -11.21 20.02 -12.56
CA PRO A 246 -11.15 20.34 -13.98
C PRO A 246 -11.09 21.87 -14.18
N ALA A 247 -10.32 22.32 -15.18
CA ALA A 247 -10.01 23.74 -15.38
C ALA A 247 -11.17 24.61 -15.95
N THR A 248 -12.42 24.33 -15.57
CA THR A 248 -13.62 25.10 -15.93
C THR A 248 -13.69 26.45 -15.21
N ILE A 249 -13.22 26.51 -13.95
CA ILE A 249 -13.05 27.75 -13.18
C ILE A 249 -11.62 27.75 -12.65
N ARG A 250 -10.84 28.80 -12.93
CA ARG A 250 -9.46 28.90 -12.43
C ARG A 250 -9.43 29.47 -11.02
N CYS A 251 -9.55 28.57 -10.05
CA CYS A 251 -9.32 28.88 -8.63
C CYS A 251 -7.83 28.86 -8.25
N GLU A 252 -6.96 28.18 -9.01
CA GLU A 252 -5.50 28.23 -8.82
C GLU A 252 -4.91 29.61 -9.15
N THR A 253 -4.34 30.26 -8.13
CA THR A 253 -3.70 31.57 -8.20
C THR A 253 -2.21 31.43 -8.55
N LYS A 254 -1.90 31.10 -9.81
CA LYS A 254 -0.53 31.04 -10.33
C LYS A 254 -0.12 32.27 -11.13
N ASN A 255 1.03 32.84 -10.76
CA ASN A 255 1.80 33.71 -11.66
C ASN A 255 2.26 32.91 -12.89
N GLN A 256 2.12 33.47 -14.10
CA GLN A 256 2.49 32.80 -15.34
C GLN A 256 3.98 32.96 -15.68
N GLU A 257 4.84 32.21 -15.00
CA GLU A 257 6.22 32.03 -15.48
C GLU A 257 6.27 31.02 -16.62
N LYS A 258 6.47 31.53 -17.84
CA LYS A 258 6.70 30.74 -19.05
C LYS A 258 8.13 30.20 -19.06
N GLY A 259 8.30 28.90 -19.33
CA GLY A 259 9.63 28.28 -19.44
C GLY A 259 9.56 26.77 -19.39
N ASN A 260 9.74 26.18 -18.20
CA ASN A 260 10.09 24.76 -18.03
C ASN A 260 8.91 23.82 -17.69
N SER A 261 7.66 24.25 -17.89
CA SER A 261 6.47 23.55 -17.39
C SER A 261 6.33 22.10 -17.88
N SER A 262 6.61 21.82 -19.16
CA SER A 262 6.38 20.49 -19.76
C SER A 262 7.20 19.37 -19.10
N TRP A 263 8.48 19.59 -18.84
CA TRP A 263 9.33 18.59 -18.17
C TRP A 263 8.91 18.38 -16.71
N ILE A 264 8.45 19.43 -16.02
CA ILE A 264 7.94 19.35 -14.66
C ILE A 264 6.63 18.53 -14.61
N THR A 265 5.73 18.66 -15.60
CA THR A 265 4.53 17.83 -15.66
C THR A 265 4.85 16.37 -16.00
N ILE A 266 5.82 16.10 -16.88
CA ILE A 266 6.28 14.74 -17.18
C ILE A 266 6.90 14.07 -15.94
N LEU A 267 7.77 14.79 -15.22
CA LEU A 267 8.41 14.30 -14.00
C LEU A 267 7.38 14.04 -12.89
N GLY A 268 6.45 14.97 -12.66
CA GLY A 268 5.38 14.80 -11.68
C GLY A 268 4.44 13.62 -12.00
N PHE A 269 4.17 13.37 -13.29
CA PHE A 269 3.41 12.22 -13.76
C PHE A 269 4.12 10.89 -13.46
N LEU A 270 5.43 10.80 -13.74
CA LEU A 270 6.21 9.59 -13.45
C LEU A 270 6.36 9.33 -11.94
N ILE A 271 6.53 10.39 -11.14
CA ILE A 271 6.54 10.30 -9.67
C ILE A 271 5.19 9.80 -9.14
N ALA A 272 4.06 10.24 -9.71
CA ALA A 272 2.74 9.75 -9.34
C ALA A 272 2.59 8.25 -9.62
N ILE A 273 2.94 7.77 -10.82
CA ILE A 273 2.92 6.33 -11.15
C ILE A 273 3.78 5.54 -10.14
N PHE A 274 5.00 5.98 -9.87
CA PHE A 274 5.89 5.30 -8.92
C PHE A 274 5.29 5.27 -7.50
N ALA A 275 4.73 6.37 -7.01
CA ALA A 275 4.11 6.44 -5.69
C ALA A 275 2.91 5.48 -5.56
N ILE A 276 2.08 5.35 -6.61
CA ILE A 276 0.94 4.43 -6.61
C ILE A 276 1.39 2.97 -6.68
N VAL A 277 2.43 2.64 -7.47
CA VAL A 277 3.04 1.31 -7.49
C VAL A 277 3.60 0.94 -6.10
N MET A 278 4.30 1.87 -5.45
CA MET A 278 4.81 1.66 -4.09
C MET A 278 3.68 1.51 -3.07
N ALA A 279 2.57 2.24 -3.22
CA ALA A 279 1.40 2.08 -2.37
C ALA A 279 0.72 0.71 -2.57
N ALA A 280 0.56 0.24 -3.82
CA ALA A 280 0.04 -1.09 -4.12
C ALA A 280 0.94 -2.21 -3.55
N PHE A 281 2.26 -2.07 -3.71
CA PHE A 281 3.24 -2.99 -3.14
C PHE A 281 3.18 -3.03 -1.61
N SER A 282 3.19 -1.87 -0.94
CA SER A 282 3.11 -1.74 0.51
C SER A 282 1.80 -2.33 1.07
N THR A 283 0.68 -2.04 0.42
CA THR A 283 -0.62 -2.57 0.80
C THR A 283 -0.65 -4.09 0.64
N GLY A 284 -0.06 -4.63 -0.44
CA GLY A 284 -0.05 -6.06 -0.72
C GLY A 284 0.76 -6.90 0.28
N ILE A 285 1.80 -6.32 0.90
CA ILE A 285 2.59 -6.99 1.95
C ILE A 285 1.97 -6.86 3.34
N ASP A 286 1.15 -5.83 3.61
CA ASP A 286 0.51 -5.57 4.92
C ASP A 286 -0.74 -6.45 5.18
N SER A 287 -0.75 -7.68 4.65
CA SER A 287 -1.89 -8.59 4.80
C SER A 287 -2.23 -8.90 6.27
N LYS A 288 -1.25 -8.78 7.19
CA LYS A 288 -1.44 -8.97 8.63
C LYS A 288 -2.45 -7.99 9.23
N CYS A 289 -2.55 -6.77 8.69
CA CYS A 289 -3.55 -5.78 9.13
C CYS A 289 -5.00 -6.27 8.89
N PHE A 290 -5.20 -7.14 7.90
CA PHE A 290 -6.51 -7.62 7.44
C PHE A 290 -6.83 -9.06 7.89
N GLN A 291 -5.97 -9.68 8.71
CA GLN A 291 -6.23 -11.02 9.26
C GLN A 291 -7.12 -10.96 10.50
N PHE A 292 -8.42 -11.23 10.31
CA PHE A 292 -9.40 -11.27 11.39
C PHE A 292 -9.13 -12.37 12.45
N SER A 293 -8.41 -13.44 12.11
CA SER A 293 -8.06 -14.52 13.03
C SER A 293 -6.74 -14.24 13.76
N LYS A 294 -6.83 -13.50 14.87
CA LYS A 294 -5.66 -13.09 15.68
C LYS A 294 -5.06 -14.20 16.58
N ASN A 295 -5.47 -15.45 16.38
CA ASN A 295 -5.16 -16.59 17.27
C ASN A 295 -4.12 -17.55 16.68
N LYS A 296 -3.49 -17.24 15.55
CA LYS A 296 -2.30 -17.96 15.09
C LYS A 296 -1.07 -17.43 15.80
N VAL A 297 -0.32 -18.33 16.45
CA VAL A 297 1.06 -18.07 16.86
C VAL A 297 1.89 -17.99 15.59
N GLU A 298 2.60 -16.88 15.39
CA GLU A 298 3.55 -16.76 14.28
C GLU A 298 4.87 -17.41 14.68
N HIS A 299 5.35 -18.35 13.87
CA HIS A 299 6.69 -18.90 13.98
C HIS A 299 7.68 -18.04 13.17
N GLU A 300 8.98 -18.08 13.50
CA GLU A 300 9.98 -17.31 12.74
C GLU A 300 10.03 -17.70 11.25
N ASP A 301 9.62 -18.92 10.93
CA ASP A 301 9.62 -19.48 9.58
C ASP A 301 8.38 -19.10 8.76
N ASP A 302 7.37 -18.46 9.36
CA ASP A 302 6.14 -18.07 8.68
C ASP A 302 6.38 -16.97 7.62
N ILE A 303 5.77 -17.17 6.45
CA ILE A 303 5.85 -16.21 5.34
C ILE A 303 5.00 -14.98 5.72
N PRO A 304 5.56 -13.74 5.74
CA PRO A 304 4.95 -12.60 6.41
C PRO A 304 3.69 -12.03 5.74
N TYR A 305 3.23 -12.59 4.60
CA TYR A 305 1.94 -12.24 4.01
C TYR A 305 1.27 -13.43 3.29
N SER A 306 -0.06 -13.33 3.13
CA SER A 306 -0.84 -14.27 2.31
C SER A 306 -0.71 -13.99 0.81
N TYR A 307 -0.19 -14.95 0.04
CA TYR A 307 -0.02 -14.83 -1.42
C TYR A 307 -1.32 -14.44 -2.15
N GLY A 308 -2.47 -14.99 -1.73
CA GLY A 308 -3.76 -14.64 -2.32
C GLY A 308 -4.13 -13.18 -2.09
N PHE A 309 -3.87 -12.65 -0.89
CA PHE A 309 -4.10 -11.23 -0.58
C PHE A 309 -3.16 -10.31 -1.38
N PHE A 310 -1.88 -10.67 -1.50
CA PHE A 310 -0.91 -9.92 -2.31
C PHE A 310 -1.37 -9.79 -3.78
N HIS A 311 -1.76 -10.89 -4.42
CA HIS A 311 -2.25 -10.85 -5.80
C HIS A 311 -3.61 -10.16 -5.95
N MET A 312 -4.51 -10.28 -4.97
CA MET A 312 -5.76 -9.52 -4.92
C MET A 312 -5.52 -8.01 -4.89
N VAL A 313 -4.62 -7.52 -4.02
CA VAL A 313 -4.28 -6.09 -3.94
C VAL A 313 -3.67 -5.58 -5.24
N PHE A 314 -2.81 -6.36 -5.90
CA PHE A 314 -2.26 -5.99 -7.22
C PHE A 314 -3.35 -5.94 -8.31
N SER A 315 -4.35 -6.83 -8.28
CA SER A 315 -5.49 -6.80 -9.20
C SER A 315 -6.37 -5.56 -8.99
N LEU A 316 -6.71 -5.26 -7.73
CA LEU A 316 -7.45 -4.05 -7.36
C LEU A 316 -6.65 -2.77 -7.68
N GLY A 317 -5.32 -2.82 -7.53
CA GLY A 317 -4.41 -1.73 -7.93
C GLY A 317 -4.37 -1.51 -9.44
N ALA A 318 -4.52 -2.55 -10.26
CA ALA A 318 -4.65 -2.42 -11.71
C ALA A 318 -5.98 -1.75 -12.10
N MET A 319 -7.08 -2.10 -11.41
CA MET A 319 -8.38 -1.43 -11.58
C MET A 319 -8.32 0.05 -11.18
N TYR A 320 -7.62 0.37 -10.08
CA TYR A 320 -7.34 1.74 -9.67
C TYR A 320 -6.55 2.51 -10.74
N PHE A 321 -5.42 1.96 -11.23
CA PHE A 321 -4.65 2.57 -12.32
C PHE A 321 -5.49 2.81 -13.60
N ALA A 322 -6.35 1.87 -13.97
CA ALA A 322 -7.25 2.04 -15.10
C ALA A 322 -8.21 3.24 -14.92
N MET A 323 -8.81 3.39 -13.73
CA MET A 323 -9.62 4.57 -13.39
C MET A 323 -8.82 5.87 -13.45
N LEU A 324 -7.58 5.89 -12.93
CA LEU A 324 -6.75 7.09 -12.94
C LEU A 324 -6.41 7.55 -14.37
N PHE A 325 -6.17 6.59 -15.25
CA PHE A 325 -5.86 6.84 -16.65
C PHE A 325 -7.04 7.42 -17.44
N ILE A 326 -8.28 7.19 -17.02
CA ILE A 326 -9.49 7.78 -17.61
C ILE A 326 -10.08 8.93 -16.77
N SER A 327 -9.35 9.44 -15.77
CA SER A 327 -9.84 10.46 -14.82
C SER A 327 -11.16 10.10 -14.12
N TRP A 328 -11.41 8.79 -13.92
CA TRP A 328 -12.64 8.20 -13.36
C TRP A 328 -13.91 8.32 -14.21
N ASP A 329 -13.80 8.77 -15.46
CA ASP A 329 -14.92 8.94 -16.39
C ASP A 329 -14.80 7.97 -17.58
N LEU A 330 -15.85 7.19 -17.84
CA LEU A 330 -15.90 6.25 -18.97
C LEU A 330 -16.26 6.91 -20.31
N ASN A 331 -16.75 8.15 -20.28
CA ASN A 331 -17.36 8.82 -21.45
C ASN A 331 -16.53 9.97 -22.03
N SER A 332 -15.48 10.42 -21.34
CA SER A 332 -14.58 11.48 -21.85
C SER A 332 -13.21 10.96 -22.28
N SER A 333 -12.56 11.70 -23.19
CA SER A 333 -11.26 11.33 -23.74
C SER A 333 -10.11 11.73 -22.80
N ALA A 334 -9.30 10.74 -22.41
CA ALA A 334 -8.12 10.96 -21.57
C ALA A 334 -7.14 11.95 -22.21
N ARG A 335 -6.72 12.97 -21.45
CA ARG A 335 -5.78 13.99 -21.93
C ARG A 335 -4.33 13.53 -21.70
N LYS A 336 -3.49 13.63 -22.74
CA LYS A 336 -2.06 13.30 -22.70
C LYS A 336 -1.35 13.97 -21.52
N TRP A 337 -0.43 13.24 -20.88
CA TRP A 337 0.32 13.66 -19.68
C TRP A 337 -0.53 14.05 -18.45
N SER A 338 -1.83 13.71 -18.43
CA SER A 338 -2.68 13.87 -17.25
C SER A 338 -3.13 12.52 -16.67
N ILE A 339 -3.44 12.53 -15.39
CA ILE A 339 -4.06 11.47 -14.60
C ILE A 339 -5.06 12.20 -13.69
N ASP A 340 -6.20 11.59 -13.38
CA ASP A 340 -7.10 12.07 -12.33
C ASP A 340 -7.66 13.51 -12.49
N VAL A 341 -7.67 14.12 -13.67
CA VAL A 341 -8.22 15.48 -13.85
C VAL A 341 -9.70 15.40 -14.25
N GLY A 342 -10.59 15.70 -13.30
CA GLY A 342 -12.04 15.62 -13.48
C GLY A 342 -12.82 15.72 -12.16
N TRP A 343 -14.11 16.09 -12.24
CA TRP A 343 -14.96 16.22 -11.06
C TRP A 343 -15.16 14.90 -10.30
N ILE A 344 -15.29 13.77 -11.02
CA ILE A 344 -15.44 12.44 -10.40
C ILE A 344 -14.20 12.10 -9.57
N SER A 345 -13.00 12.23 -10.17
CA SER A 345 -11.71 12.07 -9.48
C SER A 345 -11.57 12.98 -8.26
N THR A 346 -11.95 14.26 -8.38
CA THR A 346 -11.96 15.23 -7.27
C THR A 346 -12.79 14.71 -6.10
N TRP A 347 -14.05 14.32 -6.36
CA TRP A 347 -14.94 13.78 -5.33
C TRP A 347 -14.45 12.47 -4.72
N VAL A 348 -13.91 11.55 -5.52
CA VAL A 348 -13.31 10.30 -5.02
C VAL A 348 -12.17 10.59 -4.04
N LYS A 349 -11.32 11.58 -4.33
CA LYS A 349 -10.20 11.96 -3.45
C LYS A 349 -10.66 12.66 -2.16
N VAL A 350 -11.68 13.52 -2.23
CA VAL A 350 -12.32 14.12 -1.03
C VAL A 350 -12.97 13.04 -0.16
N ILE A 351 -13.71 12.10 -0.77
CA ILE A 351 -14.34 10.99 -0.03
C ILE A 351 -13.27 10.09 0.61
N ASN A 352 -12.14 9.85 -0.06
CA ASN A 352 -11.00 9.13 0.50
C ASN A 352 -10.35 9.89 1.68
N GLU A 353 -10.25 11.22 1.64
CA GLU A 353 -9.83 12.04 2.77
C GLU A 353 -10.78 11.90 3.98
N TRP A 354 -12.09 11.92 3.74
CA TRP A 354 -13.09 11.78 4.80
C TRP A 354 -13.06 10.39 5.43
N PHE A 355 -12.90 9.33 4.62
CA PHE A 355 -12.65 7.99 5.13
C PHE A 355 -11.32 7.92 5.90
N ALA A 356 -10.28 8.65 5.49
CA ALA A 356 -9.00 8.66 6.19
C ALA A 356 -9.14 9.18 7.63
N ALA A 357 -9.73 10.37 7.79
CA ALA A 357 -10.01 10.93 9.12
C ALA A 357 -10.95 10.02 9.92
N THR A 358 -12.01 9.47 9.31
CA THR A 358 -13.00 8.62 9.99
C THR A 358 -12.39 7.30 10.49
N ILE A 359 -11.60 6.61 9.66
CA ILE A 359 -10.94 5.34 10.04
C ILE A 359 -9.89 5.59 11.12
N TYR A 360 -9.14 6.69 11.04
CA TYR A 360 -8.18 7.06 12.09
C TYR A 360 -8.88 7.36 13.43
N ILE A 361 -9.93 8.19 13.41
CA ILE A 361 -10.75 8.48 14.60
C ILE A 361 -11.34 7.20 15.20
N TRP A 362 -11.85 6.29 14.36
CA TRP A 362 -12.35 5.00 14.82
C TRP A 362 -11.25 4.11 15.42
N MET A 363 -10.04 4.11 14.86
CA MET A 363 -8.88 3.38 15.39
C MET A 363 -8.41 3.92 16.75
N LEU A 364 -8.65 5.21 17.04
CA LEU A 364 -8.42 5.81 18.36
C LEU A 364 -9.52 5.44 19.37
N ILE A 365 -10.79 5.49 18.96
CA ILE A 365 -11.96 5.31 19.84
C ILE A 365 -12.28 3.83 20.13
N SER A 366 -12.11 2.95 19.13
CA SER A 366 -12.52 1.54 19.20
C SER A 366 -11.94 0.76 20.39
N PRO A 367 -10.64 0.90 20.78
CA PRO A 367 -10.11 0.24 21.98
C PRO A 367 -10.82 0.68 23.26
N VAL A 368 -11.12 1.97 23.41
CA VAL A 368 -11.78 2.54 24.60
C VAL A 368 -13.22 2.06 24.71
N VAL A 369 -13.97 2.07 23.60
CA VAL A 369 -15.35 1.56 23.55
C VAL A 369 -15.40 0.06 23.84
N ARG A 370 -14.42 -0.72 23.35
CA ARG A 370 -14.32 -2.15 23.64
C ARG A 370 -13.96 -2.42 25.10
N HIS A 371 -13.04 -1.66 25.68
CA HIS A 371 -12.63 -1.82 27.08
C HIS A 371 -13.80 -1.57 28.04
N ASN A 372 -14.54 -0.47 27.87
CA ASN A 372 -15.68 -0.15 28.73
C ASN A 372 -16.71 -1.29 28.72
N ARG A 373 -17.07 -1.80 27.54
CA ARG A 373 -18.00 -2.94 27.40
C ARG A 373 -17.55 -4.23 28.08
N VAL A 374 -16.25 -4.44 28.29
CA VAL A 374 -15.76 -5.59 29.07
C VAL A 374 -15.96 -5.33 30.55
N MET A 375 -15.60 -4.14 31.05
CA MET A 375 -15.80 -3.77 32.46
C MET A 375 -17.29 -3.76 32.86
N ASP A 376 -18.18 -3.28 31.97
CA ASP A 376 -19.64 -3.29 32.17
C ASP A 376 -20.19 -4.74 32.24
N ASN A 377 -19.65 -5.65 31.42
CA ASN A 377 -20.01 -7.07 31.43
C ASN A 377 -19.48 -7.79 32.68
N ASP A 378 -18.20 -7.60 33.04
CA ASP A 378 -17.60 -8.25 34.20
C ASP A 378 -18.26 -7.77 35.50
N GLY A 379 -18.60 -6.48 35.59
CA GLY A 379 -19.35 -5.91 36.71
C GLY A 379 -20.76 -6.50 36.85
N THR A 380 -21.51 -6.63 35.76
CA THR A 380 -22.86 -7.23 35.78
C THR A 380 -22.83 -8.73 36.05
N VAL A 381 -21.80 -9.46 35.61
CA VAL A 381 -21.58 -10.87 35.97
C VAL A 381 -21.26 -11.00 37.46
N GLN A 382 -20.41 -10.15 38.02
CA GLN A 382 -20.08 -10.14 39.45
C GLN A 382 -21.32 -9.84 40.32
N GLU A 383 -22.09 -8.80 39.98
CA GLU A 383 -23.34 -8.45 40.69
C GLU A 383 -24.39 -9.57 40.60
N THR A 384 -24.43 -10.31 39.49
CA THR A 384 -25.28 -11.51 39.34
C THR A 384 -24.77 -12.70 40.15
N ALA A 385 -23.46 -12.86 40.33
CA ALA A 385 -22.88 -13.93 41.15
C ALA A 385 -23.12 -13.67 42.65
N ASP A 386 -22.87 -12.45 43.11
CA ASP A 386 -23.02 -12.07 44.51
C ASP A 386 -24.49 -12.09 44.97
N SER A 387 -25.44 -11.76 44.08
CA SER A 387 -26.88 -11.88 44.34
C SER A 387 -27.46 -13.30 44.23
N VAL A 388 -26.65 -14.29 43.83
CA VAL A 388 -26.99 -15.73 43.87
C VAL A 388 -26.32 -16.45 45.07
N MET A 389 -25.39 -15.79 45.76
CA MET A 389 -24.72 -16.30 46.97
C MET A 389 -25.26 -15.70 48.28
N ALA A 390 -26.30 -14.86 48.21
CA ALA A 390 -26.94 -14.18 49.34
C ALA A 390 -28.38 -14.66 49.58
#